data_AF-A0A379WG97-F1
#
_entry.id   AF-A0A379WG97-F1
#
_cell.length_a   1.000
_cell.length_b   1.000
_cell.length_c   1.000
_cell.angle_alpha   90.00
_cell.angle_beta   90.00
_cell.angle_gamma   90.00
#
_symmetry.space_group_name_H-M   'P 1'
#
loop_
_entity.id
_entity.type
_entity.pdbx_description
1 polymer ?
#
loop_
_entity_poly.entity_id
_entity_poly.type
_entity_poly.pdbx_seq_one_letter_code
_entity_poly.pdbx_strand_id
1 'polypeptide(L)'
;MTLSQAITLPFATTAQAQDTPIPKDANGETVRHSACLVNCGSRCPLKVIVKNDRIVRIEPEDAKDDAVFGEHQIRPCLRGRSSRWRVL
;
A
#
# COMPACT_ATOMS: atom_id res chain seq x y z
N MET A 1 3.71 -11.87 48.59
CA MET A 1 4.72 -12.70 47.89
C MET A 1 4.46 -12.56 46.40
N THR A 2 5.33 -11.77 45.77
CA THR A 2 5.50 -11.66 44.32
C THR A 2 6.03 -12.98 43.75
N LEU A 3 5.53 -13.45 42.61
CA LEU A 3 6.31 -14.10 41.53
C LEU A 3 5.34 -14.60 40.44
N SER A 4 5.16 -13.81 39.38
CA SER A 4 4.58 -14.27 38.10
C SER A 4 5.12 -13.40 36.97
N GLN A 5 6.45 -13.35 36.84
CA GLN A 5 7.16 -12.63 35.78
C GLN A 5 8.38 -13.48 35.36
N ALA A 6 8.18 -14.71 34.86
CA ALA A 6 9.33 -15.57 34.50
C ALA A 6 9.03 -16.67 33.47
N ILE A 7 8.22 -16.40 32.45
CA ILE A 7 8.23 -17.25 31.24
C ILE A 7 8.41 -16.33 30.04
N THR A 8 9.67 -16.04 29.69
CA THR A 8 10.00 -15.40 28.42
C THR A 8 9.76 -16.42 27.31
N LEU A 9 8.63 -16.30 26.61
CA LEU A 9 8.38 -17.13 25.44
C LEU A 9 9.37 -16.76 24.32
N PRO A 10 9.93 -17.73 23.57
CA PRO A 10 10.92 -17.49 22.51
C PRO A 10 10.32 -16.83 21.24
N PHE A 11 9.08 -16.33 21.31
CA PHE A 11 8.39 -15.63 20.24
C PHE A 11 8.47 -14.11 20.36
N ALA A 12 9.28 -13.58 21.28
CA ALA A 12 9.53 -12.14 21.39
C ALA A 12 10.46 -11.64 20.27
N THR A 13 10.06 -11.82 19.01
CA THR A 13 10.64 -11.10 17.87
C THR A 13 10.09 -9.68 17.91
N THR A 14 10.94 -8.73 18.30
CA THR A 14 10.71 -7.32 18.02
C THR A 14 10.75 -7.10 16.52
N ALA A 15 9.60 -6.82 15.91
CA ALA A 15 9.51 -6.42 14.52
C ALA A 15 10.21 -5.05 14.37
N GLN A 16 11.38 -5.03 13.72
CA GLN A 16 12.02 -3.78 13.32
C GLN A 16 11.29 -3.29 12.07
N ALA A 17 10.62 -2.13 12.17
CA ALA A 17 10.09 -1.45 11.01
C ALA A 17 11.27 -1.04 10.11
N GLN A 18 11.40 -1.73 8.97
CA GLN A 18 12.33 -1.34 7.92
C GLN A 18 11.63 -0.25 7.12
N ASP A 19 12.06 1.00 7.29
CA ASP A 19 11.59 2.12 6.47
C ASP A 19 12.01 1.88 5.02
N THR A 20 11.07 1.38 4.21
CA THR A 20 11.29 1.26 2.77
C THR A 20 11.30 2.68 2.20
N PRO A 21 12.40 3.13 1.58
CA PRO A 21 12.46 4.47 1.02
C PRO A 21 11.40 4.59 -0.05
N ILE A 22 10.43 5.47 0.18
CA ILE A 22 9.40 5.75 -0.79
C ILE A 22 10.04 6.54 -1.93
N PRO A 23 9.88 6.11 -3.19
CA PRO A 23 10.29 6.92 -4.32
C PRO A 23 9.60 8.28 -4.21
N LYS A 24 10.42 9.31 -3.92
CA LYS A 24 10.01 10.70 -4.01
C LYS A 24 10.32 11.15 -5.42
N ASP A 25 9.29 11.33 -6.23
CA ASP A 25 9.46 11.94 -7.53
C ASP A 25 9.95 13.38 -7.36
N ALA A 26 10.70 13.88 -8.35
CA ALA A 26 11.43 15.14 -8.33
C ALA A 26 10.58 16.40 -8.02
N ASN A 27 9.25 16.27 -8.02
CA ASN A 27 8.28 17.34 -7.76
C ASN A 27 7.75 17.40 -6.30
N GLY A 28 8.37 16.65 -5.38
CA GLY A 28 7.88 16.53 -3.99
C GLY A 28 6.65 15.63 -3.86
N GLU A 29 6.42 14.77 -4.86
CA GLU A 29 5.32 13.81 -4.89
C GLU A 29 5.83 12.47 -4.35
N THR A 30 5.09 11.91 -3.40
CA THR A 30 5.43 10.66 -2.71
C THR A 30 4.52 9.57 -3.24
N VAL A 31 5.10 8.51 -3.80
CA VAL A 31 4.34 7.38 -4.36
C VAL A 31 4.11 6.31 -3.29
N ARG A 32 2.87 6.12 -2.84
CA ARG A 32 2.51 5.06 -1.89
C ARG A 32 1.75 3.95 -2.61
N HIS A 33 2.12 2.71 -2.34
CA HIS A 33 1.39 1.55 -2.86
C HIS A 33 0.31 1.13 -1.86
N SER A 34 -0.92 0.96 -2.33
CA SER A 34 -2.05 0.48 -1.52
C SER A 34 -2.95 -0.45 -2.33
N ALA A 35 -3.87 -1.15 -1.66
CA ALA A 35 -4.87 -1.98 -2.33
C ALA A 35 -6.26 -1.37 -2.18
N CYS A 36 -7.15 -1.60 -3.16
CA CYS A 36 -8.55 -1.23 -3.05
C CYS A 36 -9.23 -2.08 -1.95
N LEU A 37 -9.53 -1.44 -0.81
CA LEU A 37 -10.17 -2.06 0.35
C LEU A 37 -11.70 -2.20 0.20
N VAL A 38 -12.24 -1.92 -0.99
CA VAL A 38 -13.65 -2.14 -1.26
C VAL A 38 -13.90 -3.65 -1.34
N ASN A 39 -15.01 -4.10 -0.77
CA ASN A 39 -15.43 -5.50 -0.82
C ASN A 39 -15.99 -5.90 -2.20
N CYS A 40 -15.18 -5.71 -3.25
CA CYS A 40 -15.46 -6.15 -4.61
C CYS A 40 -14.70 -7.45 -4.96
N GLY A 41 -13.98 -8.04 -4.00
CA GLY A 41 -13.23 -9.29 -4.17
C GLY A 41 -11.89 -9.13 -4.91
N SER A 42 -11.75 -8.15 -5.80
CA SER A 42 -10.58 -8.01 -6.69
C SER A 42 -9.34 -7.38 -6.05
N ARG A 43 -9.46 -6.70 -4.90
CA ARG A 43 -8.36 -6.03 -4.16
C ARG A 43 -7.29 -5.40 -5.07
N CYS A 44 -7.71 -4.61 -6.05
CA CYS A 44 -6.82 -4.07 -7.09
C CYS A 44 -5.65 -3.26 -6.48
N PRO A 45 -4.42 -3.38 -7.02
CA PRO A 45 -3.29 -2.56 -6.61
C PRO A 45 -3.46 -1.12 -7.09
N LEU A 46 -3.12 -0.16 -6.24
CA LEU A 46 -3.29 1.28 -6.44
C LEU A 46 -1.96 2.00 -6.16
N LYS A 47 -1.51 2.79 -7.14
CA LYS A 47 -0.42 3.74 -7.00
C LYS A 47 -0.99 5.07 -6.53
N VAL A 48 -0.77 5.41 -5.26
CA VAL A 48 -1.30 6.60 -4.61
C VAL A 48 -0.24 7.69 -4.61
N ILE A 49 -0.49 8.74 -5.38
CA ILE A 49 0.40 9.90 -5.45
C ILE A 49 -0.03 10.89 -4.38
N VAL A 50 0.85 11.11 -3.41
CA VAL A 50 0.63 11.99 -2.26
C VAL A 50 1.50 13.24 -2.39
N LYS A 51 0.91 14.42 -2.18
CA LYS A 51 1.61 15.70 -2.15
C LYS A 51 1.09 16.52 -0.97
N ASN A 52 1.98 17.05 -0.15
CA ASN A 52 1.63 17.84 1.05
C ASN A 52 0.59 17.12 1.93
N ASP A 53 0.84 15.85 2.25
CA ASP A 53 -0.05 14.97 3.04
C ASP A 53 -1.47 14.79 2.50
N ARG A 54 -1.71 15.18 1.25
CA ARG A 54 -2.98 14.94 0.54
C ARG A 54 -2.75 14.03 -0.65
N ILE A 55 -3.66 13.07 -0.81
CA ILE A 55 -3.70 12.25 -2.01
C ILE A 55 -4.10 13.16 -3.17
N VAL A 56 -3.28 13.30 -4.21
CA VAL A 56 -3.57 14.12 -5.39
C VAL A 56 -4.16 13.27 -6.50
N ARG A 57 -3.63 12.07 -6.70
CA ARG A 57 -4.11 11.20 -7.78
C ARG A 57 -3.86 9.74 -7.43
N ILE A 58 -4.71 8.90 -7.97
CA ILE A 58 -4.60 7.45 -7.88
C ILE A 58 -4.45 6.93 -9.30
N GLU A 59 -3.35 6.23 -9.54
CA GLU A 59 -3.00 5.61 -10.82
C GLU A 59 -3.04 4.08 -10.72
N PRO A 60 -3.25 3.38 -11.85
CA PRO A 60 -2.93 1.97 -11.93
C PRO A 60 -1.41 1.75 -11.74
N GLU A 61 -1.03 0.60 -11.18
CA GLU A 61 0.37 0.17 -11.21
C GLU A 61 0.86 -0.06 -12.64
N ASP A 62 2.15 0.13 -12.86
CA ASP A 62 2.80 -0.08 -14.14
C ASP A 62 2.91 -1.59 -14.43
N ALA A 63 2.48 -2.03 -15.61
CA ALA A 63 2.61 -3.43 -16.04
C ALA A 63 4.06 -3.77 -16.42
N LYS A 64 4.43 -5.04 -16.28
CA LYS A 64 5.68 -5.57 -16.83
C LYS A 64 5.52 -5.91 -18.31
N ASP A 65 4.56 -6.78 -18.63
CA ASP A 65 4.24 -7.19 -19.99
C ASP A 65 2.78 -7.63 -20.12
N ASP A 66 1.99 -6.91 -20.92
CA ASP A 66 0.58 -7.22 -21.17
C ASP A 66 0.38 -8.44 -22.09
N ALA A 67 1.41 -8.86 -22.83
CA ALA A 67 1.33 -10.03 -23.71
C ALA A 67 1.50 -11.35 -22.93
N VAL A 68 2.15 -11.31 -21.78
CA VAL A 68 2.41 -12.48 -20.94
C VAL A 68 1.23 -12.70 -19.98
N PHE A 69 0.60 -13.86 -20.07
CA PHE A 69 -0.48 -14.24 -19.17
C PHE A 69 0.01 -14.28 -17.72
N GLY A 70 -0.47 -13.35 -16.90
CA GLY A 70 -0.12 -13.21 -15.49
C GLY A 70 0.68 -11.94 -15.15
N GLU A 71 1.27 -11.27 -16.14
CA GLU A 71 1.99 -10.00 -15.97
C GLU A 71 1.21 -8.78 -16.50
N HIS A 72 -0.04 -9.01 -16.89
CA HIS A 72 -0.94 -7.98 -17.39
C HIS A 72 -1.25 -6.91 -16.34
N GLN A 73 -1.48 -5.69 -16.82
CA GLN A 73 -1.84 -4.57 -15.97
C GLN A 73 -3.21 -4.80 -15.31
N ILE A 74 -3.23 -4.90 -13.98
CA ILE A 74 -4.49 -4.89 -13.23
C ILE A 74 -5.02 -3.46 -13.19
N ARG A 75 -6.00 -3.15 -14.06
CA ARG A 75 -6.63 -1.83 -14.11
C ARG A 75 -7.68 -1.67 -13.01
N PRO A 76 -7.51 -0.76 -12.03
CA PRO A 76 -8.50 -0.54 -11.00
C PRO A 76 -9.77 0.07 -11.59
N CYS A 77 -10.93 -0.32 -11.08
CA CYS A 77 -12.22 0.23 -11.50
C CYS A 77 -12.38 1.71 -11.11
N LEU A 78 -13.38 2.39 -11.66
CA LEU A 78 -13.67 3.80 -11.35
C LEU A 78 -13.83 4.04 -9.84
N ARG A 79 -14.46 3.11 -9.13
CA ARG A 79 -14.63 3.16 -7.67
C ARG A 79 -13.32 3.07 -6.89
N GLY A 80 -12.37 2.24 -7.37
CA GLY A 80 -11.05 2.12 -6.77
C GLY A 80 -10.23 3.41 -6.98
N ARG A 81 -10.30 3.98 -8.18
CA ARG A 81 -9.63 5.26 -8.50
C ARG A 81 -10.24 6.45 -7.77
N SER A 82 -11.53 6.41 -7.45
CA SER A 82 -12.21 7.43 -6.66
C SER A 82 -12.08 7.24 -5.14
N SER A 83 -11.29 6.27 -4.68
CA SER A 83 -11.13 5.99 -3.23
C SER A 83 -10.56 7.17 -2.46
N ARG A 84 -9.79 8.05 -3.13
CA ARG A 84 -9.34 9.35 -2.59
C ARG A 84 -10.46 10.13 -1.89
N TRP A 85 -11.66 10.16 -2.46
CA TRP A 85 -12.78 10.95 -1.92
C TRP A 85 -13.35 10.41 -0.61
N ARG A 86 -13.02 9.17 -0.24
CA ARG A 86 -13.47 8.56 1.03
C ARG A 86 -12.52 8.83 2.20
N VAL A 87 -11.23 9.02 1.91
CA VAL A 87 -10.16 9.04 2.92
C VAL A 87 -9.71 10.48 3.25
N LEU A 88 -10.26 11.49 2.58
CA LEU A 88 -10.00 12.91 2.82
C LEU A 88 -10.76 13.44 4.04
#